data_AF-A0A1G9VUC3-F1
#
_entry.id   AF-A0A1G9VUC3-F1
#
_cell.length_a   1.000
_cell.length_b   1.000
_cell.length_c   1.000
_cell.angle_alpha   90.00
_cell.angle_beta   90.00
_cell.angle_gamma   90.00
#
_symmetry.space_group_name_H-M   'P 1'
#
loop_
_entity.id
_entity.type
_entity.pdbx_description
1 polymer ?
#
loop_
_entity_poly.entity_id
_entity_poly.type
_entity_poly.pdbx_seq_one_letter_code
_entity_poly.pdbx_strand_id
1 'polypeptide(L)'
;MLHALRERGLPLAVVSDFAGEGNLSSPPLWWLYPSRMAHGKTSYVCLPCRASYKQPYPGYHDHDRVCPRCAEPLIHVGSAFAAPKRRDTAAWRTLSVLLHAGVRFHKSCCGGPGYRPRTLSEVRERMAYARATGEPFAQALVRRDLP
;
A
#
# COMPACT_ATOMS: atom_id res chain seq x y z
N MET A 1 39.12 7.50 -41.78
CA MET A 1 38.84 8.93 -41.98
C MET A 1 37.62 9.29 -41.16
N LEU A 2 37.53 10.31 -40.33
CA LEU A 2 38.40 11.37 -39.81
C LEU A 2 37.43 12.13 -38.88
N HIS A 3 37.82 12.36 -37.62
CA HIS A 3 37.49 13.57 -36.83
C HIS A 3 36.01 13.80 -36.43
N ALA A 4 35.67 13.95 -35.14
CA ALA A 4 36.04 15.04 -34.21
C ALA A 4 35.52 16.42 -34.66
N LEU A 5 35.16 17.26 -33.67
CA LEU A 5 34.54 18.61 -33.68
C LEU A 5 33.04 18.54 -33.31
N ARG A 6 32.58 18.89 -32.10
CA ARG A 6 32.82 20.06 -31.21
C ARG A 6 32.48 21.39 -31.88
N GLU A 7 31.66 22.16 -31.15
CA GLU A 7 31.42 23.61 -31.23
C GLU A 7 30.24 24.05 -32.10
N ARG A 8 29.43 25.07 -31.78
CA ARG A 8 29.14 25.96 -30.64
C ARG A 8 28.01 26.86 -31.20
N GLY A 9 27.11 27.37 -30.34
CA GLY A 9 26.36 28.59 -30.68
C GLY A 9 24.85 28.46 -30.57
N LEU A 10 24.33 28.54 -29.35
CA LEU A 10 22.99 29.06 -29.13
C LEU A 10 23.13 30.40 -28.39
N PRO A 11 22.62 31.50 -28.97
CA PRO A 11 22.84 32.84 -28.45
C PRO A 11 21.99 33.11 -27.21
N LEU A 12 22.62 33.84 -26.29
CA LEU A 12 21.97 34.62 -25.25
C LEU A 12 21.32 35.87 -25.87
N ALA A 13 20.30 36.36 -25.15
CA ALA A 13 19.58 37.62 -25.34
C ALA A 13 18.42 37.51 -26.38
N VAL A 14 17.25 38.11 -26.18
CA VAL A 14 16.90 39.35 -25.50
C VAL A 14 15.47 39.26 -24.97
N VAL A 15 15.28 39.80 -23.77
CA VAL A 15 14.02 40.19 -23.13
C VAL A 15 13.29 41.27 -23.94
N SER A 16 11.99 41.12 -24.17
CA SER A 16 11.07 42.24 -24.44
C SER A 16 9.65 41.77 -24.07
N ASP A 17 9.21 42.05 -22.85
CA ASP A 17 8.33 43.19 -22.53
C ASP A 17 6.95 43.06 -23.17
N PHE A 18 6.02 42.49 -22.39
CA PHE A 18 4.58 42.55 -22.61
C PHE A 18 3.97 43.11 -21.31
N ALA A 19 4.07 44.44 -21.15
CA ALA A 19 3.19 45.19 -20.27
C ALA A 19 1.93 45.54 -21.06
N GLY A 20 0.80 44.95 -20.67
CA GLY A 20 -0.50 45.18 -21.29
C GLY A 20 -1.59 44.60 -20.39
N GLU A 21 -2.06 45.44 -19.49
CA GLU A 21 -2.97 45.18 -18.37
C GLU A 21 -4.33 44.62 -18.82
N GLY A 22 -4.83 43.62 -18.09
CA GLY A 22 -6.10 42.99 -18.41
C GLY A 22 -6.54 41.95 -17.41
N ASN A 23 -6.73 42.38 -16.17
CA ASN A 23 -7.48 41.68 -15.11
C ASN A 23 -6.84 40.37 -14.61
N LEU A 24 -6.10 40.48 -13.51
CA LEU A 24 -5.77 39.36 -12.61
C LEU A 24 -7.06 38.79 -12.00
N SER A 25 -7.79 37.98 -12.76
CA SER A 25 -8.53 36.86 -12.18
C SER A 25 -7.50 35.77 -11.93
N SER A 26 -6.88 35.85 -10.75
CA SER A 26 -5.96 34.86 -10.21
C SER A 26 -6.33 33.45 -10.65
N PRO A 27 -5.43 32.66 -11.26
CA PRO A 27 -5.68 31.25 -11.45
C PRO A 27 -5.97 30.70 -10.05
N PRO A 28 -7.13 30.08 -9.83
CA PRO A 28 -7.51 29.62 -8.50
C PRO A 28 -6.40 28.71 -7.96
N LEU A 29 -5.99 28.94 -6.72
CA LEU A 29 -4.79 28.37 -6.07
C LEU A 29 -4.76 26.83 -6.03
N TRP A 30 -5.75 26.13 -6.59
CA TRP A 30 -5.75 24.68 -6.79
C TRP A 30 -4.76 24.18 -7.86
N TRP A 31 -4.12 25.06 -8.65
CA TRP A 31 -3.01 24.68 -9.55
C TRP A 31 -1.66 24.57 -8.83
N LEU A 32 -1.51 25.21 -7.66
CA LEU A 32 -0.28 25.22 -6.84
C LEU A 32 -0.40 24.37 -5.58
N TYR A 33 -1.62 24.09 -5.14
CA TYR A 33 -1.88 23.01 -4.20
C TYR A 33 -2.19 21.77 -5.02
N PRO A 34 -1.35 20.72 -5.05
CA PRO A 34 -1.86 19.40 -5.36
C PRO A 34 -3.00 19.20 -4.38
N SER A 35 -4.22 19.27 -4.91
CA SER A 35 -5.42 18.92 -4.19
C SER A 35 -5.06 17.68 -3.40
N ARG A 36 -5.20 17.74 -2.08
CA ARG A 36 -5.11 16.58 -1.20
C ARG A 36 -6.30 15.70 -1.55
N MET A 37 -6.28 15.14 -2.75
CA MET A 37 -7.03 14.00 -3.19
C MET A 37 -6.78 13.02 -2.07
N ALA A 38 -7.83 12.68 -1.32
CA ALA A 38 -7.71 11.82 -0.17
C ALA A 38 -7.23 10.47 -0.70
N HIS A 39 -5.92 10.33 -0.89
CA HIS A 39 -5.28 9.11 -1.31
C HIS A 39 -5.72 8.10 -0.27
N GLY A 40 -6.43 7.07 -0.72
CA GLY A 40 -6.97 6.06 0.17
C GLY A 40 -5.87 5.66 1.16
N LYS A 41 -6.20 5.65 2.44
CA LYS A 41 -5.24 5.11 3.42
C LYS A 41 -5.35 3.60 3.37
N THR A 42 -4.20 2.95 3.30
CA THR A 42 -4.08 1.52 3.51
C THR A 42 -3.43 1.25 4.85
N SER A 43 -3.58 0.03 5.34
CA SER A 43 -2.94 -0.41 6.56
C SER A 43 -1.65 -1.16 6.24
N TYR A 44 -0.65 -0.88 7.07
CA TYR A 44 0.63 -1.56 7.10
C TYR A 44 0.83 -2.18 8.48
N VAL A 45 1.50 -3.33 8.55
CA VAL A 45 1.68 -4.08 9.79
C VAL A 45 3.14 -4.42 10.02
N CYS A 46 3.59 -4.22 11.26
CA CYS A 46 4.83 -4.78 11.78
C CYS A 46 4.49 -5.97 12.68
N LEU A 47 4.87 -7.19 12.26
CA LEU A 47 4.63 -8.42 13.02
C LEU A 47 5.46 -8.48 14.33
N PRO A 48 6.76 -8.14 14.34
CA PRO A 48 7.55 -8.11 15.59
C PRO A 48 6.99 -7.14 16.64
N CYS A 49 6.66 -5.91 16.23
CA CYS A 49 6.12 -4.89 17.13
C CYS A 49 4.65 -5.09 17.49
N ARG A 50 3.93 -5.95 16.75
CA ARG A 50 2.47 -6.13 16.83
C ARG A 50 1.75 -4.79 16.75
N ALA A 51 2.09 -4.03 15.71
CA ALA A 51 1.60 -2.68 15.49
C ALA A 51 1.10 -2.52 14.06
N SER A 52 0.07 -1.70 13.90
CA SER A 52 -0.48 -1.31 12.60
C SER A 52 -0.33 0.18 12.39
N TYR A 53 0.03 0.57 11.18
CA TYR A 53 0.19 1.96 10.77
C TYR A 53 -0.72 2.24 9.58
N LYS A 54 -1.57 3.26 9.68
CA LYS A 54 -2.35 3.75 8.54
C LYS A 54 -1.52 4.75 7.75
N GLN A 55 -1.21 4.41 6.52
CA GLN A 55 -0.38 5.25 5.66
C GLN A 55 -0.99 5.31 4.24
N PRO A 56 -0.57 6.23 3.37
CA PRO A 56 -1.04 6.29 1.99
C PRO A 56 -0.75 4.97 1.25
N TYR A 57 -1.52 4.66 0.20
CA TYR A 57 -1.15 3.59 -0.74
C TYR A 57 0.28 3.79 -1.27
N PRO A 58 1.02 2.69 -1.55
CA PRO A 58 2.33 2.83 -2.14
C PRO A 58 2.20 3.41 -3.55
N GLY A 59 2.92 4.50 -3.81
CA GLY A 59 3.06 5.07 -5.13
C GLY A 59 4.11 4.31 -5.95
N TYR A 60 4.19 4.61 -7.25
CA TYR A 60 5.15 3.96 -8.15
C TYR A 60 6.62 4.14 -7.74
N HIS A 61 6.95 5.26 -7.08
CA HIS A 61 8.31 5.57 -6.59
C HIS A 61 8.50 5.27 -5.09
N ASP A 62 7.54 4.59 -4.48
CA ASP A 62 7.54 4.39 -3.04
C ASP A 62 8.41 3.19 -2.66
N HIS A 63 9.30 3.41 -1.71
CA HIS A 63 10.30 2.44 -1.26
C HIS A 63 9.73 1.55 -0.16
N ASP A 64 10.45 0.47 0.17
CA ASP A 64 10.09 -0.40 1.28
C ASP A 64 9.93 0.41 2.57
N ARG A 65 8.72 0.41 3.10
CA ARG A 65 8.37 1.18 4.30
C ARG A 65 8.87 0.44 5.52
N VAL A 66 9.58 1.13 6.40
CA VAL A 66 10.13 0.53 7.63
C VAL A 66 9.33 0.89 8.86
N CYS A 67 9.36 0.01 9.86
CA CYS A 67 8.71 0.25 11.14
C CYS A 67 9.49 1.32 11.92
N PRO A 68 8.83 2.38 12.42
CA PRO A 68 9.52 3.43 13.19
C PRO A 68 10.05 2.95 14.55
N ARG A 69 9.72 1.72 14.97
CA ARG A 69 10.13 1.16 16.27
C ARG A 69 11.28 0.16 16.17
N CYS A 70 11.29 -0.68 15.14
CA CYS A 70 12.28 -1.75 15.01
C CYS A 70 12.99 -1.77 13.66
N ALA A 71 12.75 -0.78 12.79
CA ALA A 71 13.32 -0.65 11.44
C ALA A 71 13.04 -1.81 10.46
N GLU A 72 12.32 -2.86 10.89
CA GLU A 72 11.89 -3.96 10.04
C GLU A 72 10.88 -3.52 8.96
N PRO A 73 10.85 -4.17 7.79
CA PRO A 73 9.92 -3.84 6.72
C PRO A 73 8.47 -4.04 7.16
N LEU A 74 7.64 -3.07 6.79
CA LEU A 74 6.21 -3.08 7.03
C LEU A 74 5.49 -3.85 5.92
N ILE A 75 4.64 -4.79 6.31
CA ILE A 75 3.85 -5.56 5.36
C ILE A 75 2.59 -4.76 5.00
N HIS A 76 2.39 -4.48 3.72
CA HIS A 76 1.14 -3.92 3.22
C HIS A 76 0.01 -4.95 3.37
N VAL A 77 -1.01 -4.63 4.17
CA VAL A 77 -2.11 -5.58 4.48
C VAL A 77 -3.43 -5.22 3.81
N GLY A 78 -3.64 -3.96 3.41
CA GLY A 78 -4.84 -3.51 2.72
C GLY A 78 -5.73 -2.58 3.55
N SER A 79 -6.67 -1.91 2.86
CA SER A 79 -7.49 -0.84 3.44
C SER A 79 -8.60 -1.29 4.37
N ALA A 80 -9.04 -2.56 4.26
CA ALA A 80 -10.12 -3.11 5.07
C ALA A 80 -9.62 -3.80 6.35
N PHE A 81 -8.33 -3.71 6.64
CA PHE A 81 -7.73 -4.35 7.80
C PHE A 81 -8.12 -3.66 9.11
N ALA A 82 -8.67 -4.44 10.03
CA ALA A 82 -8.90 -4.05 11.43
C ALA A 82 -7.81 -4.66 12.32
N ALA A 83 -6.99 -3.82 12.94
CA ALA A 83 -5.88 -4.28 13.75
C ALA A 83 -6.36 -4.94 15.06
N PRO A 84 -5.85 -6.13 15.40
CA PRO A 84 -6.14 -6.75 16.69
C PRO A 84 -5.47 -5.98 17.84
N LYS A 85 -5.93 -6.21 19.07
CA LYS A 85 -5.31 -5.61 20.26
C LYS A 85 -3.85 -6.09 20.35
N ARG A 86 -2.91 -5.20 20.67
CA ARG A 86 -1.46 -5.52 20.74
C ARG A 86 -1.13 -6.72 21.64
N ARG A 87 -1.87 -6.89 22.73
CA ARG A 87 -1.70 -8.00 23.70
C ARG A 87 -2.26 -9.34 23.22
N ASP A 88 -3.08 -9.35 22.17
CA ASP A 88 -3.75 -10.55 21.67
C ASP A 88 -2.79 -11.38 20.80
N THR A 89 -1.92 -12.14 21.48
CA THR A 89 -0.90 -12.97 20.82
C THR A 89 -1.50 -13.97 19.84
N ALA A 90 -2.70 -14.49 20.12
CA ALA A 90 -3.36 -15.46 19.26
C ALA A 90 -3.81 -14.80 17.95
N ALA A 91 -4.46 -13.65 18.01
CA ALA A 91 -4.87 -12.91 16.82
C ALA A 91 -3.66 -12.44 15.97
N TRP A 92 -2.57 -12.01 16.61
CA TRP A 92 -1.33 -11.65 15.89
C TRP A 92 -0.67 -12.85 15.22
N ARG A 93 -0.70 -14.03 15.85
CA ARG A 93 -0.21 -15.27 15.22
C ARG A 93 -1.08 -15.69 14.04
N THR A 94 -2.41 -15.65 14.18
CA THR A 94 -3.36 -15.88 13.08
C THR A 94 -3.05 -14.96 11.90
N LEU A 95 -2.88 -13.66 12.16
CA LEU A 95 -2.53 -12.68 11.14
C LEU A 95 -1.21 -13.02 10.46
N SER A 96 -0.17 -13.41 11.20
CA SER A 96 1.12 -13.80 10.62
C SER A 96 0.97 -14.94 9.63
N VAL A 97 0.17 -15.96 9.95
CA VAL A 97 -0.08 -17.10 9.04
C VAL A 97 -0.79 -16.63 7.78
N LEU A 98 -1.84 -15.82 7.92
CA LEU A 98 -2.55 -15.26 6.78
C LEU A 98 -1.61 -14.44 5.87
N LEU A 99 -0.79 -13.57 6.45
CA LEU A 99 0.09 -12.72 5.66
C LEU A 99 1.17 -13.50 4.93
N HIS A 100 1.73 -14.54 5.56
CA HIS A 100 2.72 -15.42 4.93
C HIS A 100 2.09 -16.28 3.82
N ALA A 101 0.81 -16.65 3.95
CA ALA A 101 0.06 -17.31 2.89
C ALA A 101 -0.37 -16.36 1.75
N GLY A 102 0.04 -15.09 1.77
CA GLY A 102 -0.32 -14.11 0.74
C GLY A 102 -1.72 -13.52 0.89
N VAL A 103 -2.43 -13.83 1.97
CA VAL A 103 -3.80 -13.38 2.21
C VAL A 103 -3.78 -11.90 2.64
N ARG A 104 -4.53 -11.03 1.94
CA ARG A 104 -4.58 -9.57 2.16
C ARG A 104 -6.02 -9.04 2.27
N PHE A 105 -6.21 -7.92 2.97
CA PHE A 105 -7.51 -7.36 3.38
C PHE A 105 -7.87 -6.14 2.52
N HIS A 106 -8.17 -6.40 1.24
CA HIS A 106 -8.67 -5.38 0.33
C HIS A 106 -10.20 -5.34 0.39
N LYS A 107 -10.78 -4.14 0.32
CA LYS A 107 -12.22 -4.02 0.05
C LYS A 107 -12.45 -4.16 -1.45
N SER A 108 -13.49 -4.89 -1.85
CA SER A 108 -14.01 -4.81 -3.21
C SER A 108 -14.90 -3.56 -3.34
N CYS A 109 -15.30 -3.16 -4.56
CA CYS A 109 -16.15 -1.97 -4.77
C CYS A 109 -17.42 -1.99 -3.91
N CYS A 110 -17.88 -3.20 -3.58
CA CYS A 110 -19.26 -3.44 -3.21
C CYS A 110 -19.36 -4.44 -2.03
N GLY A 111 -18.24 -4.73 -1.35
CA GLY A 111 -18.19 -5.66 -0.21
C GLY A 111 -16.86 -5.62 0.57
N GLY A 112 -16.92 -5.97 1.85
CA GLY A 112 -15.74 -6.12 2.73
C GLY A 112 -14.76 -7.21 2.23
N PRO A 113 -13.67 -7.49 2.97
CA PRO A 113 -12.59 -8.39 2.53
C PRO A 113 -12.96 -9.89 2.48
N GLY A 114 -14.27 -10.20 2.52
CA GLY A 114 -14.79 -11.55 2.69
C GLY A 114 -14.57 -12.08 4.11
N TYR A 115 -14.84 -13.38 4.28
CA TYR A 115 -14.54 -14.08 5.53
C TYR A 115 -13.02 -14.17 5.74
N ARG A 116 -12.58 -13.97 6.99
CA ARG A 116 -11.19 -14.20 7.41
C ARG A 116 -11.16 -14.87 8.77
N PRO A 117 -10.38 -15.95 8.93
CA PRO A 117 -10.28 -16.64 10.20
C PRO A 117 -9.69 -15.70 11.25
N ARG A 118 -10.32 -15.70 12.43
CA ARG A 118 -9.92 -14.84 13.55
C ARG A 118 -9.16 -15.63 14.61
N THR A 119 -9.25 -16.95 14.56
CA THR A 119 -8.65 -17.87 15.53
C THR A 119 -7.65 -18.81 14.86
N LEU A 120 -6.71 -19.33 15.66
CA LEU A 120 -5.76 -20.34 15.19
C LEU A 120 -6.43 -21.68 14.90
N SER A 121 -7.56 -21.97 15.54
CA SER A 121 -8.32 -23.20 15.27
C SER A 121 -8.85 -23.21 13.83
N GLU A 122 -9.51 -22.13 13.42
CA GLU A 122 -10.02 -21.95 12.05
C GLU A 122 -8.90 -22.01 11.00
N VAL A 123 -7.72 -21.46 11.32
CA VAL A 123 -6.53 -21.54 10.46
C VAL A 123 -6.06 -22.98 10.33
N ARG A 124 -5.93 -23.71 11.45
CA ARG A 124 -5.47 -25.10 11.45
C ARG A 124 -6.40 -26.00 10.64
N GLU A 125 -7.71 -25.83 10.83
CA GLU A 125 -8.74 -26.58 10.12
C GLU A 125 -8.62 -26.37 8.59
N ARG A 126 -8.52 -25.10 8.15
CA ARG A 126 -8.35 -24.76 6.72
C ARG A 126 -7.02 -25.22 6.16
N MET A 127 -5.94 -25.17 6.94
CA MET A 127 -4.64 -25.71 6.54
C MET A 127 -4.66 -27.23 6.43
N ALA A 128 -5.39 -27.93 7.31
CA ALA A 128 -5.57 -29.36 7.22
C ALA A 128 -6.35 -29.72 5.95
N TYR A 129 -7.43 -28.99 5.66
CA TYR A 129 -8.18 -29.14 4.43
C TYR A 129 -7.31 -28.91 3.18
N ALA A 130 -6.55 -27.81 3.13
CA ALA A 130 -5.63 -27.52 2.03
C ALA A 130 -4.63 -28.66 1.77
N ARG A 131 -4.11 -29.26 2.85
CA ARG A 131 -3.20 -30.41 2.75
C ARG A 131 -3.90 -31.67 2.24
N ALA A 132 -5.15 -31.89 2.66
CA ALA A 132 -5.93 -33.05 2.25
C ALA A 132 -6.37 -32.98 0.79
N THR A 133 -6.71 -31.78 0.29
CA THR A 133 -7.23 -31.59 -1.08
C THR A 133 -6.17 -31.16 -2.08
N GLY A 134 -4.99 -30.75 -1.61
CA GLY A 134 -3.93 -30.15 -2.45
C GLY A 134 -4.22 -28.70 -2.87
N GLU A 135 -5.25 -28.07 -2.29
CA GLU A 135 -5.58 -26.67 -2.59
C GLU A 135 -4.50 -25.70 -2.04
N PRO A 136 -4.18 -24.60 -2.74
CA PRO A 136 -3.28 -23.58 -2.21
C PRO A 136 -3.79 -23.01 -0.88
N PHE A 137 -2.90 -22.87 0.11
CA PHE A 137 -3.26 -22.32 1.42
C PHE A 137 -3.96 -20.95 1.33
N ALA A 138 -3.56 -20.09 0.39
CA ALA A 138 -4.17 -18.78 0.18
C ALA A 138 -5.68 -18.86 -0.11
N GLN A 139 -6.11 -19.90 -0.83
CA GLN A 139 -7.50 -20.13 -1.21
C GLN A 139 -8.26 -20.78 -0.05
N ALA A 140 -7.72 -21.86 0.51
CA ALA A 140 -8.35 -22.57 1.63
C ALA A 140 -8.55 -21.66 2.87
N LEU A 141 -7.59 -20.78 3.16
CA LEU A 141 -7.65 -19.87 4.33
C LEU A 141 -8.75 -18.81 4.22
N VAL A 142 -9.26 -18.51 3.01
CA VAL A 142 -10.34 -17.53 2.82
C VAL A 142 -11.71 -18.17 2.62
N ARG A 143 -11.79 -19.51 2.59
CA ARG A 143 -13.08 -20.22 2.50
C ARG A 143 -13.88 -20.00 3.79
N ARG A 144 -15.11 -19.53 3.64
CA ARG A 144 -16.05 -19.38 4.76
C ARG A 144 -16.38 -20.76 5.34
N ASP A 145 -16.74 -21.68 4.45
CA ASP A 145 -17.18 -23.02 4.82
C ASP A 145 -16.24 -24.07 4.19
N LEU A 146 -15.95 -25.12 4.95
CA LEU A 146 -15.24 -26.30 4.49
C LEU A 146 -16.26 -27.43 4.27
N PRO A 147 -16.11 -28.25 3.21
CA PRO A 147 -16.95 -29.43 2.99
C PRO A 147 -16.80 -30.51 4.06
#